data_AF-A0A2J4PDG1-F1
#
_entry.id   AF-A0A2J4PDG1-F1
#
_cell.length_a   1.000
_cell.length_b   1.000
_cell.length_c   1.000
_cell.angle_alpha   90.00
_cell.angle_beta   90.00
_cell.angle_gamma   90.00
#
_symmetry.space_group_name_H-M   'P 1'
#
loop_
_entity.id
_entity.type
_entity.pdbx_description
1 polymer ?
#
loop_
_entity_poly.entity_id
_entity_poly.type
_entity_poly.pdbx_seq_one_letter_code
_entity_poly.pdbx_strand_id
1 'polypeptide(L)'
;DPDDWGRFLIAVFEEWVNNDLGRVQVNLFETAVAQTLGMPAQICTHSEFCGKGLAIEKNGDIYSCDHYVYPEYQIGNIANTPLSHLAFSERQKAFGMGKRDTLPKYCQACPYLKMCWGECPKNRIVRAPDGEAGLNYLCPGIKAFFNYAEPMLVGLATLIKRDYSGLKR
;
A
#
# COMPACT_ATOMS: atom_id res chain seq x y z
N ASP A 1 9.48 -17.03 -0.75
CA ASP A 1 8.44 -17.68 0.05
C ASP A 1 7.69 -16.61 0.86
N PRO A 2 6.34 -16.62 0.92
CA PRO A 2 5.56 -15.61 1.66
C PRO A 2 5.85 -15.60 3.16
N ASP A 3 6.15 -16.74 3.77
CA ASP A 3 6.41 -16.84 5.20
C ASP A 3 7.83 -16.34 5.54
N ASP A 4 8.81 -16.59 4.67
CA ASP A 4 10.15 -15.97 4.78
C ASP A 4 10.07 -14.45 4.71
N TRP A 5 9.25 -13.92 3.79
CA TRP A 5 9.01 -12.48 3.70
C TRP A 5 8.41 -11.92 4.98
N GLY A 6 7.42 -12.61 5.57
CA GLY A 6 6.85 -12.23 6.86
C GLY A 6 7.88 -12.23 7.99
N ARG A 7 8.70 -13.27 8.10
CA ARG A 7 9.79 -13.37 9.09
C ARG A 7 10.81 -12.24 8.93
N PHE A 8 11.19 -11.93 7.69
CA PHE A 8 12.09 -10.81 7.38
C PHE A 8 11.49 -9.47 7.86
N LEU A 9 10.22 -9.19 7.52
CA LEU A 9 9.58 -7.95 7.95
C LEU A 9 9.49 -7.82 9.47
N ILE A 10 9.18 -8.92 10.16
CA ILE A 10 9.13 -8.95 11.63
C ILE A 10 10.51 -8.62 12.21
N ALA A 11 11.56 -9.34 11.79
CA ALA A 11 12.90 -9.14 12.31
C ALA A 11 13.43 -7.71 12.06
N VAL A 12 13.20 -7.17 10.87
CA VAL A 12 13.63 -5.81 10.52
C VAL A 12 12.80 -4.75 11.27
N PHE A 13 11.52 -5.01 11.53
CA PHE A 13 10.69 -4.13 12.33
C PHE A 13 11.12 -4.10 13.80
N GLU A 14 11.44 -5.26 14.38
CA GLU A 14 11.98 -5.34 15.74
C GLU A 14 13.28 -4.55 15.86
N GLU A 15 14.21 -4.71 14.91
CA GLU A 15 15.45 -3.94 14.88
C GLU A 15 15.16 -2.44 14.78
N TRP A 16 14.28 -2.05 13.87
CA TRP A 16 13.92 -0.65 13.65
C TRP A 16 13.31 0.00 14.90
N VAL A 17 12.34 -0.66 15.56
CA VAL A 17 11.71 -0.14 16.77
C VAL A 17 12.71 0.02 17.91
N ASN A 18 13.64 -0.92 18.07
CA ASN A 18 14.57 -0.92 19.19
C ASN A 18 15.75 0.02 19.02
N ASN A 19 16.25 0.18 17.79
CA ASN A 19 17.55 0.83 17.56
C ASN A 19 17.50 2.07 16.66
N ASP A 20 16.47 2.21 15.83
CA ASP A 20 16.47 3.20 14.75
C ASP A 20 15.24 4.13 14.69
N LEU A 21 14.29 3.96 15.61
CA LEU A 21 13.10 4.80 15.69
C LEU A 21 13.49 6.29 15.77
N GLY A 22 12.99 7.09 14.82
CA GLY A 22 13.29 8.53 14.71
C GLY A 22 14.65 8.86 14.07
N ARG A 23 15.46 7.86 13.71
CA ARG A 23 16.75 8.02 13.03
C ARG A 23 16.71 7.51 11.60
N VAL A 24 16.16 6.31 11.38
CA VAL A 24 16.02 5.68 10.07
C VAL A 24 14.55 5.63 9.71
N GLN A 25 14.20 6.06 8.50
CA GLN A 25 12.83 6.02 8.00
C GLN A 25 12.67 4.83 7.05
N VAL A 26 11.93 3.82 7.49
CA VAL A 26 11.58 2.67 6.66
C VAL A 26 10.15 2.87 6.18
N ASN A 27 9.97 3.13 4.88
CA ASN A 27 8.69 3.54 4.29
C ASN A 27 7.48 2.70 4.73
N LEU A 28 7.64 1.37 4.80
CA LEU A 28 6.58 0.47 5.23
C LEU A 28 6.20 0.66 6.71
N PHE A 29 7.19 0.84 7.59
CA PHE A 29 6.97 0.99 9.02
C PHE A 29 6.42 2.38 9.35
N GLU A 30 6.95 3.42 8.73
CA GLU A 30 6.41 4.79 8.81
C GLU A 30 4.96 4.83 8.32
N THR A 31 4.67 4.14 7.20
CA THR A 31 3.29 3.99 6.69
C THR A 31 2.39 3.30 7.72
N ALA A 32 2.86 2.23 8.35
CA ALA A 32 2.09 1.52 9.37
C ALA A 32 1.81 2.42 10.58
N VAL A 33 2.79 3.16 11.08
CA VAL A 33 2.59 4.13 12.18
C VAL A 33 1.57 5.20 11.79
N ALA A 34 1.69 5.79 10.61
CA ALA A 34 0.75 6.79 10.10
C ALA A 34 -0.68 6.22 10.01
N GLN A 35 -0.86 5.02 9.47
CA GLN A 35 -2.16 4.37 9.35
C GLN A 35 -2.75 4.02 10.73
N THR A 36 -1.94 3.60 11.70
CA THR A 36 -2.38 3.41 13.09
C THR A 36 -2.80 4.72 13.76
N LEU A 37 -2.22 5.86 13.36
CA LEU A 37 -2.65 7.19 13.78
C LEU A 37 -3.96 7.65 13.10
N GLY A 38 -4.48 6.90 12.12
CA GLY A 38 -5.66 7.25 11.32
C GLY A 38 -5.33 8.13 10.11
N MET A 39 -4.05 8.29 9.77
CA MET A 39 -3.61 9.00 8.58
C MET A 39 -3.60 8.09 7.35
N PRO A 40 -3.64 8.65 6.13
CA PRO A 40 -3.48 7.86 4.91
C PRO A 40 -2.12 7.15 4.84
N ALA A 41 -2.07 6.04 4.10
CA ALA A 41 -0.81 5.36 3.79
C ALA A 41 0.13 6.30 3.01
N GLN A 42 1.43 6.21 3.28
CA GLN A 42 2.44 7.02 2.61
C GLN A 42 2.97 6.36 1.32
N ILE A 43 2.70 5.06 1.13
CA ILE A 43 3.05 4.31 -0.07
C ILE A 43 1.81 3.80 -0.81
N CYS A 44 1.88 3.76 -2.14
CA CYS A 44 0.75 3.40 -3.01
C CYS A 44 0.29 1.95 -2.82
N THR A 45 1.20 1.04 -2.46
CA THR A 45 0.93 -0.38 -2.24
C THR A 45 0.03 -0.60 -1.02
N HIS A 46 0.08 0.26 -0.01
CA HIS A 46 -0.76 0.17 1.20
C HIS A 46 -1.93 1.17 1.23
N SER A 47 -2.07 2.02 0.20
CA SER A 47 -3.19 2.95 0.06
C SER A 47 -4.50 2.23 -0.32
N GLU A 48 -5.66 2.81 0.01
CA GLU A 48 -6.96 2.24 -0.36
C GLU A 48 -7.13 2.08 -1.88
N PHE A 49 -6.66 3.06 -2.65
CA PHE A 49 -6.69 3.07 -4.11
C PHE A 49 -5.30 3.38 -4.68
N CYS A 50 -5.07 3.06 -5.95
CA CYS A 50 -3.82 3.35 -6.66
C CYS A 50 -4.03 4.35 -7.82
N GLY A 51 -3.14 4.35 -8.82
CA GLY A 51 -3.29 5.15 -10.03
C GLY A 51 -2.87 6.62 -9.91
N LYS A 52 -2.20 7.02 -8.83
CA LYS A 52 -1.64 8.37 -8.68
C LYS A 52 -0.25 8.53 -9.31
N GLY A 53 0.53 7.46 -9.35
CA GLY A 53 1.87 7.43 -9.94
C GLY A 53 1.80 7.00 -11.40
N LEU A 54 1.48 7.93 -12.30
CA LEU A 54 1.50 7.67 -13.74
C LEU A 54 2.94 7.42 -14.21
N ALA A 55 3.11 6.49 -15.14
CA ALA A 55 4.39 6.26 -15.82
C ALA A 55 4.40 7.00 -17.16
N ILE A 56 5.52 7.63 -17.51
CA ILE A 56 5.72 8.32 -18.78
C ILE A 56 6.95 7.73 -19.45
N GLU A 57 6.77 7.16 -20.62
CA GLU A 57 7.85 6.59 -21.42
C GLU A 57 8.57 7.67 -22.25
N LYS A 58 9.76 7.34 -22.74
CA LYS A 58 10.60 8.28 -23.51
C LYS A 58 9.90 8.88 -24.74
N ASN A 59 8.98 8.14 -25.36
CA ASN A 59 8.19 8.59 -26.51
C ASN A 59 6.98 9.48 -26.13
N GLY A 60 6.81 9.77 -24.83
CA GLY A 60 5.71 10.56 -24.30
C GLY A 60 4.46 9.76 -23.98
N ASP A 61 4.43 8.44 -24.20
CA ASP A 61 3.28 7.62 -23.85
C ASP A 61 3.11 7.55 -22.33
N ILE A 62 1.86 7.65 -21.89
CA ILE A 62 1.49 7.68 -20.48
C ILE A 62 0.71 6.42 -20.15
N TYR A 63 1.10 5.77 -19.05
CA TYR A 63 0.49 4.55 -18.53
C TYR A 63 -0.03 4.75 -17.11
N SER A 64 -1.01 3.94 -16.72
CA SER A 64 -1.67 4.05 -15.42
C SER A 64 -0.77 3.88 -14.19
N CYS A 65 0.35 3.15 -14.32
CA CYS A 65 1.33 2.84 -13.27
C CYS A 65 2.59 2.22 -13.89
N ASP A 66 3.75 2.38 -13.26
CA ASP A 66 5.04 1.76 -13.63
C ASP A 66 5.00 0.22 -13.64
N HIS A 67 4.14 -0.40 -12.83
CA HIS A 67 3.91 -1.85 -12.89
C HIS A 67 3.01 -2.30 -14.05
N TYR A 68 2.40 -1.35 -14.77
CA TYR A 68 1.39 -1.57 -15.80
C TYR A 68 1.75 -0.84 -17.11
N VAL A 69 3.00 -0.93 -17.54
CA VAL A 69 3.46 -0.39 -18.85
C VAL A 69 3.18 -1.41 -19.96
N TYR A 70 1.89 -1.65 -20.21
CA TYR A 70 1.40 -2.48 -21.32
C TYR A 70 0.37 -1.71 -22.15
N PRO A 71 0.16 -2.04 -23.44
CA PRO A 71 -0.78 -1.31 -24.29
C PRO A 71 -2.19 -1.17 -23.69
N GLU A 72 -2.67 -2.17 -22.96
CA GLU A 72 -3.99 -2.18 -22.30
C GLU A 72 -4.12 -1.17 -21.16
N TYR A 73 -3.01 -0.59 -20.71
CA TYR A 73 -2.93 0.40 -19.64
C TYR A 73 -2.36 1.75 -20.10
N GLN A 74 -2.10 1.92 -21.41
CA GLN A 74 -1.79 3.21 -21.98
C GLN A 74 -3.04 4.10 -21.92
N ILE A 75 -2.90 5.27 -21.31
CA ILE A 75 -3.99 6.24 -21.15
C ILE A 75 -3.87 7.44 -22.08
N GLY A 76 -2.72 7.67 -22.72
CA GLY A 76 -2.54 8.71 -23.72
C GLY A 76 -1.07 8.99 -24.05
N ASN A 77 -0.80 10.16 -24.62
CA ASN A 77 0.55 10.67 -24.85
C ASN A 77 0.61 12.16 -24.45
N ILE A 78 1.67 12.56 -23.75
CA ILE A 78 1.83 13.90 -23.18
C ILE A 78 1.89 15.02 -24.23
N ALA A 79 2.30 14.72 -25.46
CA ALA A 79 2.33 15.69 -26.55
C ALA A 79 0.93 16.06 -27.06
N ASN A 80 -0.05 15.16 -26.89
CA ASN A 80 -1.37 15.28 -27.50
C ASN A 80 -2.46 15.68 -26.50
N THR A 81 -2.31 15.30 -25.23
CA THR A 81 -3.34 15.50 -24.20
C THR A 81 -2.72 16.03 -22.91
N PRO A 82 -3.28 17.09 -22.28
CA PRO A 82 -2.82 17.57 -20.99
C PRO A 82 -2.79 16.45 -19.94
N LEU A 83 -1.70 16.35 -19.18
CA LEU A 83 -1.52 15.30 -18.17
C LEU A 83 -2.67 15.27 -17.16
N SER A 84 -3.20 16.44 -16.77
CA SER A 84 -4.36 16.55 -15.87
C SER A 84 -5.59 15.82 -16.41
N HIS A 85 -5.88 15.93 -17.72
CA HIS A 85 -7.02 15.23 -18.33
C HIS A 85 -6.84 13.72 -18.28
N LEU A 86 -5.59 13.24 -18.42
CA LEU A 86 -5.26 11.82 -18.34
C LEU A 86 -5.34 11.31 -16.89
N ALA A 87 -4.74 12.03 -15.95
CA ALA A 87 -4.75 11.70 -14.52
C ALA A 87 -6.15 11.67 -13.91
N PHE A 88 -7.06 12.53 -14.38
CA PHE A 88 -8.45 12.60 -13.91
C PHE A 88 -9.45 11.93 -14.85
N SER A 89 -8.99 11.18 -15.85
CA SER A 89 -9.87 10.44 -16.77
C SER A 89 -10.66 9.34 -16.04
N GLU A 90 -11.84 9.01 -16.56
CA GLU A 90 -12.65 7.91 -16.02
C GLU A 90 -11.91 6.56 -16.08
N ARG A 91 -11.10 6.35 -17.12
CA ARG A 91 -10.24 5.17 -17.23
C ARG A 91 -9.23 5.09 -16.08
N GLN A 92 -8.57 6.21 -15.75
CA GLN A 92 -7.60 6.24 -14.67
C GLN A 92 -8.25 6.10 -13.29
N LYS A 93 -9.43 6.70 -13.09
CA LYS A 93 -10.24 6.50 -11.87
C LYS A 93 -10.65 5.03 -11.72
N ALA A 94 -11.16 4.39 -12.77
CA ALA A 94 -11.53 2.98 -12.76
C ALA A 94 -10.34 2.08 -12.42
N PHE A 95 -9.17 2.34 -13.02
CA PHE A 95 -7.93 1.63 -12.68
C PHE A 95 -7.57 1.80 -11.19
N GLY A 96 -7.57 3.04 -10.69
CA GLY A 96 -7.19 3.34 -9.31
C GLY A 96 -8.13 2.72 -8.27
N MET A 97 -9.45 2.87 -8.48
CA MET A 97 -10.49 2.35 -7.57
C MET A 97 -10.61 0.84 -7.63
N GLY A 98 -10.29 0.23 -8.78
CA GLY A 98 -10.25 -1.23 -8.96
C GLY A 98 -9.38 -1.93 -7.90
N LYS A 99 -8.33 -1.28 -7.41
CA LYS A 99 -7.52 -1.82 -6.29
C LYS A 99 -8.37 -2.22 -5.09
N ARG A 100 -9.31 -1.38 -4.67
CA ARG A 100 -10.21 -1.66 -3.55
C ARG A 100 -11.38 -2.52 -4.00
N ASP A 101 -11.98 -2.14 -5.12
CA ASP A 101 -13.29 -2.63 -5.53
C ASP A 101 -13.22 -4.08 -6.05
N THR A 102 -12.05 -4.58 -6.43
CA THR A 102 -11.83 -5.99 -6.84
C THR A 102 -11.14 -6.83 -5.76
N LEU A 103 -11.17 -6.42 -4.49
CA LEU A 103 -10.64 -7.24 -3.39
C LEU A 103 -11.51 -8.47 -3.16
N PRO A 104 -10.90 -9.66 -2.96
CA PRO A 104 -11.67 -10.85 -2.60
C PRO A 104 -12.29 -10.70 -1.21
N LYS A 105 -13.36 -11.44 -0.93
CA LYS A 105 -14.08 -11.44 0.35
C LYS A 105 -13.16 -11.74 1.53
N TYR A 106 -12.18 -12.62 1.32
CA TYR A 106 -11.13 -12.90 2.29
C TYR A 106 -10.37 -11.63 2.75
N CYS A 107 -10.03 -10.74 1.81
CA CYS A 107 -9.40 -9.46 2.13
C CYS A 107 -10.37 -8.50 2.80
N GLN A 108 -11.62 -8.43 2.33
CA GLN A 108 -12.65 -7.54 2.87
C GLN A 108 -12.97 -7.85 4.35
N ALA A 109 -12.91 -9.12 4.74
CA ALA A 109 -13.12 -9.58 6.12
C ALA A 109 -11.83 -9.53 6.98
N CYS A 110 -10.69 -9.14 6.43
CA CYS A 110 -9.41 -9.16 7.13
C CYS A 110 -9.31 -8.00 8.15
N PRO A 111 -8.89 -8.24 9.41
CA PRO A 111 -8.72 -7.17 10.40
C PRO A 111 -7.69 -6.11 9.96
N TYR A 112 -6.72 -6.50 9.11
CA TYR A 112 -5.67 -5.62 8.61
C TYR A 112 -6.02 -4.96 7.27
N LEU A 113 -7.28 -5.02 6.82
CA LEU A 113 -7.70 -4.41 5.54
C LEU A 113 -7.26 -2.95 5.43
N LYS A 114 -7.47 -2.13 6.46
CA LYS A 114 -7.15 -0.70 6.44
C LYS A 114 -5.64 -0.40 6.40
N MET A 115 -4.81 -1.37 6.81
CA MET A 115 -3.35 -1.28 6.80
C MET A 115 -2.77 -1.80 5.47
N CYS A 116 -3.41 -2.80 4.88
CA CYS A 116 -2.88 -3.55 3.74
C CYS A 116 -3.54 -3.18 2.41
N TRP A 117 -4.87 -3.06 2.37
CA TRP A 117 -5.68 -2.87 1.16
C TRP A 117 -5.35 -3.85 0.03
N GLY A 118 -4.98 -5.08 0.40
CA GLY A 118 -4.61 -6.16 -0.52
C GLY A 118 -3.32 -5.92 -1.30
N GLU A 119 -2.48 -4.97 -0.88
CA GLU A 119 -1.20 -4.62 -1.50
C GLU A 119 -1.37 -4.26 -3.02
N CYS A 120 -0.30 -4.17 -3.80
CA CYS A 120 -0.32 -3.94 -5.24
C CYS A 120 -1.16 -5.01 -5.99
N PRO A 121 -2.09 -4.60 -6.87
CA PRO A 121 -2.82 -5.53 -7.72
C PRO A 121 -1.94 -6.41 -8.63
N LYS A 122 -0.72 -5.97 -8.97
CA LYS A 122 0.28 -6.73 -9.75
C LYS A 122 0.63 -8.07 -9.08
N ASN A 123 0.59 -8.12 -7.75
CA ASN A 123 0.99 -9.26 -6.94
C ASN A 123 -0.20 -10.16 -6.55
N ARG A 124 -1.42 -9.85 -7.03
CA ARG A 124 -2.67 -10.58 -6.72
C ARG A 124 -2.88 -11.80 -7.62
N ILE A 125 -1.91 -12.71 -7.59
CA ILE A 125 -1.76 -13.81 -8.55
C ILE A 125 -2.16 -15.19 -8.01
N VAL A 126 -2.64 -15.27 -6.76
CA VAL A 126 -3.08 -16.53 -6.14
C VAL A 126 -4.55 -16.48 -5.74
N ARG A 127 -5.09 -17.65 -5.39
CA ARG A 127 -6.46 -17.78 -4.88
C ARG A 127 -6.48 -17.61 -3.36
N ALA A 128 -7.55 -17.02 -2.87
CA ALA A 128 -7.90 -16.98 -1.46
C ALA A 128 -8.28 -18.39 -0.95
N PRO A 129 -8.30 -18.61 0.37
CA PRO A 129 -8.67 -19.92 0.96
C PRO A 129 -10.07 -20.41 0.58
N ASP A 130 -10.98 -19.50 0.27
CA ASP A 130 -12.34 -19.78 -0.22
C ASP A 130 -12.40 -20.03 -1.74
N GLY A 131 -11.26 -20.01 -2.43
CA GLY A 131 -11.12 -20.26 -3.86
C GLY A 131 -11.24 -19.02 -4.75
N GLU A 132 -11.62 -17.85 -4.20
CA GLU A 132 -11.74 -16.60 -4.95
C GLU A 132 -10.37 -16.16 -5.49
N ALA A 133 -10.31 -15.67 -6.73
CA ALA A 133 -9.06 -15.16 -7.31
C ALA A 133 -8.70 -13.78 -6.76
N GLY A 134 -7.46 -13.34 -6.96
CA GLY A 134 -7.03 -11.98 -6.63
C GLY A 134 -6.50 -11.80 -5.21
N LEU A 135 -6.05 -12.89 -4.57
CA LEU A 135 -5.28 -12.78 -3.33
C LEU A 135 -3.82 -12.45 -3.65
N ASN A 136 -3.22 -11.57 -2.85
CA ASN A 136 -1.80 -11.26 -2.93
C ASN A 136 -0.94 -12.48 -2.55
N TYR A 137 0.06 -12.82 -3.35
CA TYR A 137 0.97 -13.94 -3.05
C TYR A 137 1.66 -13.83 -1.68
N LEU A 138 1.98 -12.60 -1.24
CA LEU A 138 2.63 -12.32 0.04
C LEU A 138 1.63 -12.18 1.21
N CYS A 139 0.34 -12.46 1.00
CA CYS A 139 -0.69 -12.25 2.02
C CYS A 139 -0.39 -12.92 3.38
N PRO A 140 0.06 -14.20 3.45
CA PRO A 140 0.39 -14.83 4.73
C PRO A 140 1.47 -14.06 5.52
N GLY A 141 2.56 -13.67 4.85
CA GLY A 141 3.65 -12.92 5.47
C GLY A 141 3.25 -11.50 5.90
N ILE A 142 2.50 -10.78 5.07
CA ILE A 142 1.99 -9.44 5.40
C ILE A 142 1.05 -9.51 6.62
N LYS A 143 0.18 -10.53 6.65
CA LYS A 143 -0.74 -10.75 7.78
C LYS A 143 0.02 -11.09 9.06
N ALA A 144 1.05 -11.94 8.98
CA ALA A 144 1.92 -12.27 10.12
C ALA A 144 2.65 -11.03 10.65
N PHE A 145 3.21 -10.21 9.76
CA PHE A 145 3.84 -8.94 10.12
C PHE A 145 2.89 -8.00 10.87
N PHE A 146 1.70 -7.71 10.33
CA PHE A 146 0.78 -6.79 11.00
C PHE A 146 0.29 -7.33 12.34
N ASN A 147 0.03 -8.63 12.44
CA ASN A 147 -0.31 -9.26 13.72
C ASN A 147 0.80 -9.12 14.76
N TYR A 148 2.06 -9.25 14.35
CA TYR A 148 3.20 -9.06 15.25
C TYR A 148 3.41 -7.59 15.64
N ALA A 149 3.34 -6.69 14.67
CA ALA A 149 3.65 -5.27 14.84
C ALA A 149 2.54 -4.48 15.57
N GLU A 150 1.29 -4.93 15.50
CA GLU A 150 0.11 -4.24 16.03
C GLU A 150 0.27 -3.66 17.46
N PRO A 151 0.67 -4.42 18.50
CA PRO A 151 0.81 -3.87 19.84
C PRO A 151 1.84 -2.73 19.92
N MET A 152 2.96 -2.86 19.20
CA MET A 152 4.01 -1.83 19.16
C MET A 152 3.54 -0.60 18.40
N LEU A 153 2.88 -0.77 17.26
CA LEU A 153 2.31 0.33 16.48
C LEU A 153 1.28 1.13 17.30
N VAL A 154 0.41 0.43 18.04
CA VAL A 154 -0.55 1.08 18.96
C VAL A 154 0.17 1.83 20.08
N GLY A 155 1.24 1.25 20.65
CA GLY A 155 2.10 1.92 21.62
C GLY A 155 2.72 3.21 21.08
N LEU A 156 3.37 3.13 19.90
CA LEU A 156 3.97 4.28 19.21
C LEU A 156 2.92 5.37 18.93
N ALA A 157 1.78 4.99 18.36
CA ALA A 157 0.69 5.92 18.08
C ALA A 157 0.17 6.62 19.35
N THR A 158 0.14 5.90 20.48
CA THR A 158 -0.28 6.44 21.78
C THR A 158 0.74 7.45 22.31
N LEU A 159 2.03 7.15 22.23
CA LEU A 159 3.12 8.06 22.64
C LEU A 159 3.13 9.34 21.80
N ILE A 160 3.06 9.18 20.47
CA ILE A 160 3.00 10.31 19.54
C ILE A 160 1.81 11.22 19.88
N LYS A 161 0.60 10.68 20.05
CA LYS A 161 -0.59 11.48 20.40
C LYS A 161 -0.43 12.24 21.71
N ARG A 162 0.27 11.66 22.70
CA ARG A 162 0.57 12.33 23.97
C ARG A 162 1.53 13.50 23.78
N ASP A 163 2.62 13.32 23.04
CA ASP A 163 3.60 14.38 22.78
C ASP A 163 2.98 15.56 22.01
N TYR A 164 2.17 15.28 20.98
CA TYR A 164 1.43 16.32 20.26
C TYR A 164 0.34 17.00 21.10
N SER A 165 -0.22 16.32 22.10
CA SER A 165 -1.16 16.96 23.05
C SER A 165 -0.45 17.93 24.01
N GLY A 166 0.83 17.69 24.31
CA GLY A 166 1.69 18.60 25.09
C GLY A 166 2.19 19.81 24.31
N LEU A 167 2.20 19.73 22.97
CA LEU A 167 2.56 20.82 22.05
C LEU A 167 1.37 21.73 21.68
N LYS A 168 0.15 21.43 22.14
CA LYS A 168 -0.94 22.42 22.18
C LYS A 168 -0.67 23.41 23.31
N ARG A 169 0.24 24.35 23.07
CA ARG A 169 0.31 25.64 23.75
C ARG A 169 0.21 26.75 22.71
#